data_AF-A0A502EW60-F1
#
_entry.id   AF-A0A502EW60-F1
#
_cell.length_a   1.000
_cell.length_b   1.000
_cell.length_c   1.000
_cell.angle_alpha   90.00
_cell.angle_beta   90.00
_cell.angle_gamma   90.00
#
_symmetry.space_group_name_H-M   'P 1'
#
loop_
_entity.id
_entity.type
_entity.pdbx_description
1 polymer ?
#
loop_
_entity_poly.entity_id
_entity_poly.type
_entity_poly.pdbx_seq_one_letter_code
_entity_poly.pdbx_strand_id
1 'polypeptide(L)'
;MLDETAIQNLKEKYGTVLKLTSADQLTSTYCKKPSFNTFLNYQNLYKDNPHEAILFLFKECVLDQENYDDEFMLSAGNSIVDMIKKDSEFAIDSTPQKDEFKKSAALIRSAFQVDPYKLSMDEFYKLLEEALWLQKHNEKRMENTLMTAFAQTFSN
;
A
#
# COMPACT_ATOMS: atom_id res chain seq x y z
N MET A 1 21.13 23.61 -10.19
CA MET A 1 21.25 22.14 -10.27
C MET A 1 22.05 21.67 -9.07
N LEU A 2 21.60 20.62 -8.39
CA LEU A 2 22.35 20.02 -7.28
C LEU A 2 23.59 19.27 -7.81
N ASP A 3 24.69 19.42 -7.11
CA ASP A 3 25.97 18.78 -7.41
C ASP A 3 25.88 17.25 -7.18
N GLU A 4 26.72 16.47 -7.86
CA GLU A 4 26.70 15.00 -7.78
C GLU A 4 26.82 14.47 -6.34
N THR A 5 27.62 15.14 -5.50
CA THR A 5 27.78 14.82 -4.08
C THR A 5 26.49 15.05 -3.28
N ALA A 6 25.73 16.10 -3.61
CA ALA A 6 24.47 16.40 -2.95
C ALA A 6 23.38 15.38 -3.33
N ILE A 7 23.34 14.98 -4.61
CA ILE A 7 22.44 13.93 -5.09
C ILE A 7 22.76 12.59 -4.40
N GLN A 8 24.05 12.27 -4.25
CA GLN A 8 24.47 11.05 -3.57
C GLN A 8 24.05 11.04 -2.10
N ASN A 9 24.22 12.15 -1.38
CA ASN A 9 23.77 12.31 0.01
C ASN A 9 22.24 12.13 0.14
N LEU A 10 21.46 12.62 -0.83
CA LEU A 10 20.00 12.44 -0.83
C LEU A 10 19.62 10.97 -1.04
N LYS A 11 20.32 10.26 -1.93
CA LYS A 11 20.11 8.82 -2.14
C LYS A 11 20.49 7.99 -0.91
N GLU A 12 21.55 8.34 -0.22
CA GLU A 12 21.93 7.66 1.03
C GLU A 12 20.90 7.85 2.14
N LYS A 13 20.31 9.05 2.23
CA LYS A 13 19.33 9.38 3.28
C LYS A 13 17.93 8.86 3.00
N TYR A 14 17.48 8.85 1.74
CA TYR A 14 16.09 8.55 1.37
C TYR A 14 15.97 7.32 0.45
N GLY A 15 17.08 6.66 0.13
CA GLY A 15 17.12 5.53 -0.80
C GLY A 15 16.92 6.00 -2.25
N THR A 16 15.72 5.80 -2.78
CA THR A 16 15.40 6.16 -4.16
C THR A 16 14.93 7.61 -4.25
N VAL A 17 15.61 8.39 -5.07
CA VAL A 17 15.29 9.79 -5.36
C VAL A 17 14.89 9.93 -6.83
N LEU A 18 13.79 10.61 -7.07
CA LEU A 18 13.21 10.87 -8.38
C LEU A 18 13.54 12.29 -8.79
N LYS A 19 13.99 12.48 -10.02
CA LYS A 19 14.13 13.81 -10.61
C LYS A 19 12.90 14.11 -11.44
N LEU A 20 12.15 15.15 -11.06
CA LEU A 20 11.00 15.64 -11.81
C LEU A 20 11.42 16.91 -12.53
N THR A 21 11.14 16.98 -13.83
CA THR A 21 11.50 18.11 -14.68
C THR A 21 10.26 18.59 -15.40
N SER A 22 10.08 19.90 -15.49
CA SER A 22 9.00 20.54 -16.21
C SER A 22 9.09 20.28 -17.71
N ALA A 23 7.97 20.44 -18.42
CA ALA A 23 7.91 20.22 -19.87
C ALA A 23 8.84 21.18 -20.65
N ASP A 24 9.02 22.39 -20.15
CA ASP A 24 9.93 23.40 -20.70
C ASP A 24 11.41 23.19 -20.31
N GLN A 25 11.70 22.18 -19.48
CA GLN A 25 13.02 21.85 -18.94
C GLN A 25 13.68 22.94 -18.09
N LEU A 26 12.95 24.00 -17.73
CA LEU A 26 13.49 25.13 -16.95
C LEU A 26 13.46 24.85 -15.45
N THR A 27 12.50 24.05 -14.98
CA THR A 27 12.29 23.76 -13.57
C THR A 27 12.54 22.28 -13.32
N SER A 28 13.43 21.96 -12.38
CA SER A 28 13.70 20.58 -12.00
C SER A 28 13.87 20.46 -10.50
N THR A 29 13.20 19.48 -9.91
CA THR A 29 13.27 19.18 -8.48
C THR A 29 13.56 17.71 -8.25
N TYR A 30 13.98 17.40 -7.02
CA TYR A 30 14.17 16.04 -6.55
C TYR A 30 13.12 15.69 -5.49
N CYS A 31 12.47 14.55 -5.68
CA CYS A 31 11.46 14.03 -4.78
C CYS A 31 11.87 12.66 -4.23
N LYS A 32 11.56 12.40 -2.96
CA LYS A 32 11.60 11.03 -2.42
C LYS A 32 10.35 10.26 -2.83
N LYS A 33 10.44 8.93 -2.80
CA LYS A 33 9.27 8.07 -2.86
C LYS A 33 8.34 8.37 -1.67
N PRO A 34 7.02 8.50 -1.89
CA PRO A 34 6.07 8.70 -0.79
C PRO A 34 6.07 7.48 0.15
N SER A 35 5.89 7.74 1.44
CA SER A 35 5.67 6.68 2.42
C SER A 35 4.24 6.15 2.33
N PHE A 36 3.98 4.96 2.89
CA PHE A 36 2.63 4.40 2.99
C PHE A 36 1.64 5.38 3.66
N ASN A 37 2.06 6.02 4.75
CA ASN A 37 1.21 7.00 5.46
C ASN A 37 0.92 8.24 4.59
N THR A 38 1.93 8.73 3.86
CA THR A 38 1.75 9.85 2.92
C THR A 38 0.75 9.48 1.83
N PHE A 39 0.85 8.26 1.28
CA PHE A 39 -0.08 7.77 0.28
C PHE A 39 -1.51 7.60 0.80
N LEU A 40 -1.68 7.03 2.01
CA LEU A 40 -2.99 6.89 2.64
C LEU A 40 -3.65 8.26 2.88
N ASN A 41 -2.88 9.24 3.35
CA ASN A 41 -3.36 10.61 3.54
C ASN A 41 -3.76 11.25 2.21
N TYR A 42 -2.95 11.08 1.16
CA TYR A 42 -3.29 11.49 -0.19
C TYR A 42 -4.63 10.87 -0.64
N GLN A 43 -4.81 9.56 -0.48
CA GLN A 43 -6.04 8.87 -0.90
C GLN A 43 -7.28 9.36 -0.14
N ASN A 44 -7.14 9.70 1.14
CA ASN A 44 -8.23 10.26 1.94
C ASN A 44 -8.58 11.66 1.44
N LEU A 45 -7.59 12.54 1.26
CA LEU A 45 -7.79 13.90 0.76
C LEU A 45 -8.34 13.92 -0.67
N TYR A 46 -7.93 12.97 -1.52
CA TYR A 46 -8.35 12.91 -2.92
C TYR A 46 -9.85 12.69 -3.09
N LYS A 47 -10.52 12.05 -2.11
CA LYS A 47 -11.98 11.85 -2.11
C LYS A 47 -12.74 13.17 -1.99
N ASP A 48 -12.18 14.12 -1.25
CA ASP A 48 -12.82 15.40 -0.95
C ASP A 48 -12.35 16.49 -1.93
N ASN A 49 -11.04 16.58 -2.16
CA ASN A 49 -10.42 17.58 -3.03
C ASN A 49 -9.21 16.99 -3.78
N PRO A 50 -9.40 16.52 -5.03
CA PRO A 50 -8.33 15.96 -5.86
C PRO A 50 -7.15 16.91 -6.09
N HIS A 51 -7.45 18.20 -6.25
CA HIS A 51 -6.45 19.22 -6.54
C HIS A 51 -5.50 19.41 -5.36
N GLU A 52 -6.07 19.66 -4.17
CA GLU A 52 -5.27 19.82 -2.95
C GLU A 52 -4.54 18.53 -2.56
N ALA A 53 -5.12 17.36 -2.83
CA ALA A 53 -4.47 16.08 -2.58
C ALA A 53 -3.18 15.92 -3.40
N ILE A 54 -3.20 16.29 -4.69
CA ILE A 54 -2.02 16.23 -5.55
C ILE A 54 -0.94 17.22 -5.09
N LEU A 55 -1.34 18.45 -4.73
CA LEU A 55 -0.41 19.44 -4.18
C LEU A 55 0.21 18.98 -2.86
N PHE A 56 -0.60 18.39 -1.97
CA PHE A 56 -0.13 17.79 -0.73
C PHE A 56 0.91 16.69 -1.00
N LEU A 57 0.61 15.78 -1.93
CA LEU A 57 1.50 14.68 -2.27
C LEU A 57 2.86 15.19 -2.77
N PHE A 58 2.87 16.20 -3.64
CA PHE A 58 4.10 16.81 -4.10
C PHE A 58 4.89 17.46 -2.94
N LYS A 59 4.23 18.27 -2.10
CA LYS A 59 4.87 18.95 -0.95
C LYS A 59 5.48 17.98 0.06
N GLU A 60 4.85 16.84 0.29
CA GLU A 60 5.38 15.81 1.19
C GLU A 60 6.57 15.05 0.59
N CYS A 61 6.68 15.02 -0.75
CA CYS A 61 7.71 14.26 -1.46
C CYS A 61 8.90 15.11 -1.91
N VAL A 62 8.74 16.42 -2.08
CA VAL A 62 9.84 17.32 -2.48
C VAL A 62 10.95 17.35 -1.42
N LEU A 63 12.21 17.36 -1.86
CA LEU A 63 13.39 17.30 -0.98
C LEU A 63 14.09 18.66 -0.82
N ASP A 64 13.63 19.68 -1.52
CA ASP A 64 14.06 21.06 -1.37
C ASP A 64 12.95 21.92 -0.73
N GLN A 65 13.28 23.16 -0.42
CA GLN A 65 12.38 24.14 0.20
C GLN A 65 12.00 25.25 -0.79
N GLU A 66 12.08 24.98 -2.09
CA GLU A 66 11.74 25.97 -3.11
C GLU A 66 10.22 26.13 -3.24
N ASN A 67 9.79 27.34 -3.61
CA ASN A 67 8.40 27.61 -3.93
C ASN A 67 8.19 27.40 -5.43
N TYR A 68 7.36 26.42 -5.76
CA TYR A 68 6.99 26.10 -7.13
C TYR A 68 5.63 26.69 -7.46
N ASP A 69 5.39 26.96 -8.75
CA ASP A 69 4.06 27.29 -9.22
C ASP A 69 3.11 26.07 -9.17
N ASP A 70 1.82 26.33 -9.03
CA ASP A 70 0.81 25.28 -8.88
C ASP A 70 0.77 24.34 -10.10
N GLU A 71 1.05 24.85 -11.30
CA GLU A 71 1.05 24.06 -12.54
C GLU A 71 2.13 22.98 -12.52
N PHE A 72 3.35 23.35 -12.13
CA PHE A 72 4.47 22.46 -11.93
C PHE A 72 4.19 21.47 -10.80
N MET A 73 3.68 21.95 -9.66
CA MET A 73 3.37 21.09 -8.51
C MET A 73 2.32 20.03 -8.88
N LEU A 74 1.30 20.38 -9.66
CA LEU A 74 0.29 19.44 -10.13
C LEU A 74 0.86 18.44 -11.13
N SER A 75 1.66 18.91 -12.09
CA SER A 75 2.31 18.04 -13.08
C SER A 75 3.27 17.04 -12.44
N ALA A 76 4.10 17.53 -11.53
CA ALA A 76 5.03 16.73 -10.74
C ALA A 76 4.29 15.77 -9.81
N GLY A 77 3.25 16.23 -9.12
CA GLY A 77 2.40 15.40 -8.26
C GLY A 77 1.71 14.26 -9.02
N ASN A 78 1.17 14.53 -10.21
CA ASN A 78 0.60 13.49 -11.08
C ASN A 78 1.65 12.46 -11.54
N SER A 79 2.88 12.90 -11.81
CA SER A 79 3.98 12.00 -12.16
C SER A 79 4.32 11.06 -10.98
N ILE A 80 4.25 11.56 -9.74
CA ILE A 80 4.41 10.73 -8.53
C ILE A 80 3.25 9.73 -8.44
N VAL A 81 2.00 10.15 -8.66
CA VAL A 81 0.83 9.24 -8.65
C VAL A 81 0.99 8.10 -9.66
N ASP A 82 1.42 8.41 -10.89
CA ASP A 82 1.62 7.39 -11.92
C ASP A 82 2.76 6.42 -11.59
N MET A 83 3.79 6.88 -10.88
CA MET A 83 4.80 6.00 -10.33
C MET A 83 4.22 5.09 -9.24
N ILE A 84 3.46 5.64 -8.30
CA ILE A 84 2.80 4.86 -7.23
C ILE A 84 1.90 3.78 -7.83
N LYS A 85 1.13 4.09 -8.87
CA LYS A 85 0.25 3.11 -9.55
C LYS A 85 1.02 1.96 -10.21
N LYS A 86 2.24 2.24 -10.71
CA LYS A 86 3.12 1.23 -11.29
C LYS A 86 3.84 0.40 -10.24
N ASP A 87 3.94 0.92 -9.02
CA ASP A 87 4.62 0.27 -7.92
C ASP A 87 3.68 -0.69 -7.19
N SER A 88 3.99 -1.99 -7.26
CA SER A 88 3.17 -3.05 -6.67
C SER A 88 3.00 -2.92 -5.15
N GLU A 89 3.90 -2.20 -4.47
CA GLU A 89 3.81 -1.95 -3.02
C GLU A 89 2.64 -1.02 -2.65
N PHE A 90 2.12 -0.23 -3.60
CA PHE A 90 1.03 0.74 -3.37
C PHE A 90 -0.18 0.48 -4.26
N ALA A 91 0.00 -0.28 -5.35
CA ALA A 91 -1.10 -0.87 -6.08
C ALA A 91 -1.81 -1.88 -5.18
N ILE A 92 -2.87 -1.43 -4.48
CA ILE A 92 -3.93 -2.34 -4.04
C ILE A 92 -4.63 -2.76 -5.33
N ASP A 93 -4.06 -3.74 -6.00
CA ASP A 93 -4.77 -4.46 -7.05
C ASP A 93 -5.90 -5.21 -6.34
N SER A 94 -7.15 -4.79 -6.57
CA SER A 94 -8.33 -5.49 -6.05
C SER A 94 -8.43 -6.92 -6.60
N THR A 95 -7.62 -7.23 -7.62
CA THR A 95 -7.45 -8.57 -8.14
C THR A 95 -6.51 -9.32 -7.19
N PRO A 96 -7.00 -10.34 -6.45
CA PRO A 96 -6.12 -11.13 -5.59
C PRO A 96 -4.97 -11.65 -6.45
N GLN A 97 -3.73 -11.32 -6.05
CA GLN A 97 -2.55 -11.80 -6.76
C GLN A 97 -2.66 -13.33 -6.89
N LYS A 98 -2.09 -13.93 -7.94
CA LYS A 98 -2.23 -15.36 -8.23
C LYS A 98 -1.96 -16.26 -7.01
N ASP A 99 -1.10 -15.81 -6.10
CA ASP A 99 -0.80 -16.52 -4.85
C ASP A 99 -1.80 -16.26 -3.72
N GLU A 100 -2.40 -15.08 -3.65
CA GLU A 100 -3.52 -14.80 -2.74
C GLU A 100 -4.77 -15.56 -3.15
N PHE A 101 -5.07 -15.64 -4.45
CA PHE A 101 -6.20 -16.45 -4.93
C PHE A 101 -6.01 -17.93 -4.59
N LYS A 102 -4.80 -18.47 -4.75
CA LYS A 102 -4.48 -19.85 -4.33
C LYS A 102 -4.62 -20.07 -2.83
N LYS A 103 -4.17 -19.10 -2.00
CA LYS A 103 -4.30 -19.17 -0.53
C LYS A 103 -5.77 -19.16 -0.13
N SER A 104 -6.56 -18.24 -0.68
CA SER A 104 -8.01 -18.15 -0.48
C SER A 104 -8.73 -19.42 -0.93
N ALA A 105 -8.37 -19.95 -2.11
CA ALA A 105 -8.88 -21.22 -2.61
C ALA A 105 -8.53 -22.40 -1.68
N ALA A 106 -7.29 -22.48 -1.19
CA ALA A 106 -6.88 -23.52 -0.25
C ALA A 106 -7.68 -23.45 1.06
N LEU A 107 -7.93 -22.25 1.58
CA LEU A 107 -8.72 -22.02 2.79
C LEU A 107 -10.17 -22.48 2.60
N ILE A 108 -10.82 -22.08 1.51
CA ILE A 108 -12.19 -22.52 1.16
C ILE A 108 -12.26 -24.04 1.05
N ARG A 109 -11.30 -24.66 0.36
CA ARG A 109 -11.25 -26.12 0.20
C ARG A 109 -11.09 -26.83 1.55
N SER A 110 -10.26 -26.28 2.43
CA SER A 110 -10.05 -26.84 3.78
C SER A 110 -11.29 -26.71 4.66
N ALA A 111 -12.03 -25.61 4.57
CA ALA A 111 -13.18 -25.34 5.42
C ALA A 111 -14.46 -26.05 4.94
N PHE A 112 -14.69 -26.11 3.63
CA PHE A 112 -15.97 -26.52 3.05
C PHE A 112 -15.89 -27.76 2.14
N GLN A 113 -14.69 -28.28 1.88
CA GLN A 113 -14.47 -29.44 1.00
C GLN A 113 -15.02 -29.28 -0.43
N VAL A 114 -15.17 -28.03 -0.89
CA VAL A 114 -15.60 -27.69 -2.26
C VAL A 114 -14.40 -27.32 -3.14
N ASP A 115 -14.56 -27.43 -4.46
CA ASP A 115 -13.54 -26.99 -5.42
C ASP A 115 -13.69 -25.49 -5.75
N PRO A 116 -12.79 -24.61 -5.28
CA PRO A 116 -12.98 -23.16 -5.38
C PRO A 116 -12.89 -22.64 -6.82
N TYR A 117 -12.21 -23.37 -7.71
CA TYR A 117 -12.03 -22.99 -9.11
C TYR A 117 -13.28 -23.22 -9.98
N LYS A 118 -14.30 -23.87 -9.43
CA LYS A 118 -15.58 -24.12 -10.10
C LYS A 118 -16.69 -23.18 -9.62
N LEU A 119 -16.40 -22.32 -8.65
CA LEU A 119 -17.34 -21.36 -8.09
C LEU A 119 -17.45 -20.12 -8.98
N SER A 120 -18.62 -19.48 -8.97
CA SER A 120 -18.71 -18.09 -9.41
C SER A 120 -17.91 -17.18 -8.46
N MET A 121 -17.47 -16.01 -8.95
CA MET A 121 -16.70 -15.08 -8.10
C MET A 121 -17.47 -14.64 -6.85
N ASP A 122 -18.78 -14.42 -6.97
CA ASP A 122 -19.63 -14.03 -5.85
C ASP A 122 -19.69 -15.13 -4.76
N GLU A 123 -19.85 -16.38 -5.18
CA GLU A 123 -19.84 -17.54 -4.27
C GLU A 123 -18.46 -17.77 -3.66
N PHE A 124 -17.39 -17.56 -4.44
CA PHE A 124 -16.02 -17.64 -3.96
C PHE A 124 -15.77 -16.65 -2.82
N TYR A 125 -16.15 -15.37 -2.99
CA TYR A 125 -15.94 -14.36 -1.95
C TYR A 125 -16.81 -14.60 -0.72
N LYS A 126 -18.06 -15.05 -0.90
CA LYS A 126 -18.92 -15.43 0.23
C LYS A 126 -18.32 -16.55 1.06
N LEU A 127 -17.85 -17.63 0.41
CA LEU A 127 -17.21 -18.73 1.12
C LEU A 127 -15.85 -18.33 1.72
N LEU A 128 -15.11 -17.42 1.08
CA LEU A 128 -13.88 -16.90 1.66
C LEU A 128 -14.14 -16.18 2.98
N GLU A 129 -15.16 -15.31 3.02
CA GLU A 129 -15.55 -14.58 4.23
C GLU A 129 -15.95 -15.53 5.36
N GLU A 130 -16.78 -16.53 5.05
CA GLU A 130 -17.18 -17.55 6.03
C GLU A 130 -15.99 -18.41 6.50
N ALA A 131 -15.05 -18.77 5.60
CA ALA A 131 -13.86 -19.53 5.97
C ALA A 131 -12.93 -18.73 6.90
N LEU A 132 -12.72 -17.44 6.62
CA LEU A 132 -11.92 -16.54 7.44
C LEU A 132 -12.54 -16.35 8.83
N TRP A 133 -13.88 -16.24 8.88
CA TRP A 133 -14.60 -16.19 10.14
C TRP A 133 -14.41 -17.47 10.97
N LEU A 134 -14.54 -18.65 10.35
CA LEU A 134 -14.31 -19.94 11.00
C LEU A 134 -12.88 -20.10 11.51
N GLN A 135 -11.89 -19.69 10.72
CA GLN A 135 -10.48 -19.72 11.12
C GLN A 135 -10.25 -18.89 12.37
N LYS A 136 -10.72 -17.63 12.38
CA LYS A 136 -10.58 -16.71 13.52
C LYS A 136 -11.27 -17.25 14.78
N HIS A 137 -12.41 -17.92 14.64
CA HIS A 137 -13.13 -18.51 15.77
C HIS A 137 -12.45 -19.77 16.31
N ASN A 138 -11.86 -20.60 15.44
CA ASN A 138 -11.10 -21.78 15.86
C ASN A 138 -9.78 -21.41 16.54
N GLU A 139 -9.07 -20.39 16.05
CA GLU A 139 -7.85 -19.86 16.67
C GLU A 139 -8.13 -19.37 18.09
N LYS A 140 -9.18 -18.56 18.29
CA LYS A 140 -9.62 -18.12 19.63
C LYS A 140 -9.96 -19.27 20.58
N ARG A 141 -10.60 -20.33 20.07
CA ARG A 141 -10.92 -21.52 20.87
C ARG A 141 -9.65 -22.25 21.30
N MET A 142 -8.68 -22.37 20.40
CA MET A 142 -7.40 -23.02 20.67
C MET A 142 -6.58 -22.21 21.69
N GLU A 143 -6.50 -20.88 21.53
CA GLU A 143 -5.83 -19.99 22.49
C GLU A 143 -6.43 -20.11 23.90
N ASN A 144 -7.77 -20.07 24.02
CA ASN A 144 -8.44 -20.25 25.30
C ASN A 144 -8.17 -21.63 25.93
N THR A 145 -8.10 -22.67 25.10
CA THR A 145 -7.81 -24.04 25.56
C THR A 145 -6.36 -24.14 26.06
N LEU A 146 -5.40 -23.55 25.34
CA LEU A 146 -4.01 -23.48 25.76
C LEU A 146 -3.85 -22.68 27.05
N MET A 147 -4.44 -21.49 27.14
CA MET A 147 -4.41 -20.67 28.37
C MET A 147 -4.98 -21.42 29.58
N THR A 148 -6.07 -22.16 29.39
CA THR A 148 -6.66 -22.98 30.46
C THR A 148 -5.77 -24.16 30.84
N ALA A 149 -5.17 -24.86 29.87
CA ALA A 149 -4.25 -25.96 30.12
C ALA A 149 -2.96 -25.48 30.80
N PHE A 150 -2.41 -24.34 30.39
CA PHE A 150 -1.26 -23.67 31.03
C PHE A 150 -1.60 -23.25 32.47
N ALA A 151 -2.74 -22.63 32.70
CA ALA A 151 -3.17 -22.30 34.06
C ALA A 151 -3.27 -23.57 34.93
N GLN A 152 -3.82 -24.67 34.43
CA GLN A 152 -3.92 -25.92 35.18
C GLN A 152 -2.56 -26.62 35.42
N THR A 153 -1.59 -26.48 34.51
CA THR A 153 -0.26 -27.12 34.67
C THR A 153 0.68 -26.34 35.58
N PHE A 154 0.54 -25.02 35.69
CA PHE A 154 1.42 -24.17 36.49
C PHE A 154 0.79 -23.67 37.81
N SER A 155 -0.46 -24.04 38.10
CA SER A 155 -1.13 -23.77 39.39
C SER A 155 -1.07 -24.94 40.38
N ASN A 156 -0.27 -25.98 40.09
CA ASN A 156 0.03 -27.10 40.99
C ASN A 156 1.49 -27.05 41.44
#